data_AF-A0AAN8ZU46-F1
#
_entry.id   AF-A0AAN8ZU46-F1
#
_cell.length_a   1.000
_cell.length_b   1.000
_cell.length_c   1.000
_cell.angle_alpha   90.00
_cell.angle_beta   90.00
_cell.angle_gamma   90.00
#
_symmetry.space_group_name_H-M   'P 1'
#
loop_
_entity.id
_entity.type
_entity.pdbx_description
1 polymer ?
#
loop_
_entity_poly.entity_id
_entity_poly.type
_entity_poly.pdbx_seq_one_letter_code
_entity_poly.pdbx_strand_id
1 'polypeptide(L)'
;MHSHDYREASPFAGKRVMVLGAGASGLDISLELSAVAEHVYLSHNFPVMLPSELPPNVTQVPGLGKATRDGFNVNDGRLVLVDSILFCT
;
A
#
# COMPACT_ATOMS: atom_id res chain seq x y z
N MET A 1 -4.58 4.84 -9.01
CA MET A 1 -4.27 6.29 -9.00
C MET A 1 -2.76 6.45 -8.88
N HIS A 2 -2.12 7.36 -9.62
CA HIS A 2 -0.70 7.63 -9.40
C HIS A 2 -0.53 8.63 -8.25
N SER A 3 0.60 8.59 -7.53
CA SER A 3 0.91 9.53 -6.44
C SER A 3 0.85 10.99 -6.90
N HIS A 4 1.13 11.25 -8.19
CA HIS A 4 1.00 12.56 -8.81
C HIS A 4 -0.44 13.13 -8.77
N ASP A 5 -1.44 12.26 -8.81
CA ASP A 5 -2.86 12.62 -8.81
C ASP A 5 -3.47 12.58 -7.40
N TYR A 6 -2.72 12.07 -6.42
CA TYR A 6 -3.14 12.04 -5.03
C TYR A 6 -3.23 13.46 -4.47
N ARG A 7 -4.29 13.74 -3.70
CA ARG A 7 -4.57 15.07 -3.14
C ARG A 7 -4.85 15.04 -1.65
N GLU A 8 -5.57 14.04 -1.17
CA GLU A 8 -5.93 13.87 0.24
C GLU A 8 -6.34 12.43 0.53
N ALA A 9 -6.23 12.03 1.80
CA ALA A 9 -6.58 10.69 2.25
C ALA A 9 -8.10 10.43 2.37
N SER A 10 -8.91 11.48 2.45
CA SER A 10 -10.36 11.39 2.73
C SER A 10 -11.13 10.37 1.86
N PRO A 11 -10.87 10.22 0.54
CA PRO A 11 -11.59 9.27 -0.31
C PRO A 11 -11.27 7.80 -0.01
N PHE A 12 -10.26 7.54 0.82
CA PHE A 12 -9.79 6.21 1.20
C PHE A 12 -10.24 5.80 2.60
N ALA A 13 -11.05 6.63 3.26
CA ALA A 13 -11.59 6.33 4.58
C ALA A 13 -12.31 4.96 4.61
N GLY A 14 -11.94 4.11 5.56
CA GLY A 14 -12.52 2.77 5.72
C GLY A 14 -12.22 1.77 4.60
N LYS A 15 -11.28 2.07 3.70
CA LYS A 15 -10.86 1.15 2.62
C LYS A 15 -9.58 0.41 2.99
N ARG A 16 -9.37 -0.74 2.37
CA ARG A 16 -8.07 -1.41 2.30
C ARG A 16 -7.32 -0.91 1.08
N VAL A 17 -6.13 -0.36 1.27
CA VAL A 17 -5.40 0.36 0.23
C VAL A 17 -4.03 -0.27 0.01
N MET A 18 -3.67 -0.56 -1.24
CA MET A 18 -2.32 -0.95 -1.63
C MET A 18 -1.55 0.29 -2.09
N VAL A 19 -0.40 0.55 -1.47
CA VAL A 19 0.57 1.55 -1.92
C VAL A 19 1.75 0.81 -2.56
N LEU A 20 1.94 0.96 -3.87
CA LEU A 20 3.02 0.33 -4.61
C LEU A 20 4.23 1.27 -4.67
N GLY A 21 5.28 0.93 -3.94
CA GLY A 21 6.52 1.70 -3.81
C GLY A 21 6.71 2.20 -2.39
N ALA A 22 7.93 2.05 -1.85
CA ALA A 22 8.32 2.51 -0.51
C ALA A 22 9.44 3.56 -0.55
N GLY A 23 9.49 4.36 -1.62
CA GLY A 23 10.26 5.60 -1.65
C GLY A 23 9.58 6.71 -0.83
N ALA A 24 10.05 7.96 -0.96
CA ALA A 24 9.53 9.08 -0.17
C ALA A 24 8.00 9.25 -0.26
N SER A 25 7.44 9.29 -1.47
CA SER A 25 5.99 9.45 -1.66
C SER A 25 5.20 8.26 -1.12
N GLY A 26 5.68 7.03 -1.31
CA GLY A 26 4.99 5.84 -0.83
C GLY A 26 4.92 5.78 0.68
N LEU A 27 6.00 6.19 1.36
CA LEU A 27 6.03 6.29 2.82
C LEU A 27 5.09 7.36 3.33
N ASP A 28 5.22 8.59 2.84
CA ASP A 28 4.45 9.73 3.30
C ASP A 28 2.94 9.51 3.10
N ILE A 29 2.54 9.08 1.91
CA ILE A 29 1.13 8.78 1.60
C ILE A 29 0.63 7.58 2.42
N SER A 30 1.44 6.56 2.67
CA SER A 30 1.01 5.43 3.52
C SER A 30 0.74 5.87 4.95
N LEU A 31 1.54 6.80 5.48
CA LEU A 31 1.34 7.37 6.81
C LEU A 31 0.08 8.23 6.85
N GLU A 32 -0.17 9.07 5.85
CA GLU A 32 -1.41 9.87 5.79
C GLU A 32 -2.65 8.97 5.68
N LEU A 33 -2.61 7.97 4.80
CA LEU A 33 -3.69 6.99 4.64
C LEU A 33 -3.95 6.19 5.92
N SER A 34 -2.92 5.90 6.71
CA SER A 34 -3.06 5.12 7.95
C SER A 34 -4.02 5.75 8.97
N ALA A 35 -4.23 7.07 8.89
CA ALA A 35 -5.13 7.81 9.77
C ALA A 35 -6.62 7.61 9.45
N VAL A 36 -6.96 7.18 8.22
CA VAL A 36 -8.36 7.09 7.76
C VAL A 36 -8.73 5.74 7.13
N ALA A 37 -7.78 5.04 6.52
CA ALA A 37 -7.99 3.75 5.87
C ALA A 37 -8.20 2.64 6.92
N GLU A 38 -8.96 1.60 6.54
CA GLU A 38 -9.09 0.40 7.37
C GLU A 38 -7.73 -0.30 7.50
N HIS A 39 -7.03 -0.48 6.37
CA HIS A 39 -5.71 -1.11 6.32
C HIS A 39 -4.90 -0.59 5.13
N VAL A 40 -3.60 -0.41 5.32
CA VAL A 40 -2.66 -0.01 4.27
C VAL A 40 -1.62 -1.11 4.05
N TYR A 41 -1.50 -1.56 2.81
CA TYR A 41 -0.45 -2.48 2.40
C TYR A 41 0.64 -1.70 1.66
N LEU A 42 1.82 -1.59 2.27
CA LEU A 42 2.98 -0.95 1.67
C LEU A 42 3.79 -2.00 0.89
N SER A 43 3.60 -2.02 -0.42
CA SER A 43 4.22 -3.00 -1.33
C SER A 43 5.55 -2.50 -1.89
N HIS A 44 6.64 -3.22 -1.65
CA HIS A 44 7.96 -2.86 -2.22
C HIS A 44 8.86 -4.08 -2.46
N ASN A 45 9.93 -3.88 -3.23
CA ASN A 45 10.91 -4.91 -3.60
C ASN A 45 12.26 -4.74 -2.88
N PHE A 46 12.28 -4.10 -1.70
CA PHE A 46 13.52 -4.01 -0.94
C PHE A 46 13.91 -5.40 -0.40
N PRO A 47 15.21 -5.69 -0.26
CA PRO A 47 15.68 -7.00 0.20
C PRO A 47 15.29 -7.30 1.65
N VAL A 48 15.03 -6.26 2.43
CA VAL A 48 14.57 -6.34 3.82
C VAL A 48 13.39 -5.40 4.03
N MET A 49 12.53 -5.75 5.00
CA MET A 49 11.51 -4.82 5.49
C MET A 49 12.19 -3.58 6.06
N LEU A 50 11.54 -2.43 5.90
CA LEU A 50 11.96 -1.20 6.52
C LEU A 50 12.02 -1.39 8.04
N PRO A 51 13.14 -1.03 8.70
CA PRO A 51 13.34 -1.24 10.13
C PRO A 51 12.55 -0.23 11.01
N SER A 52 11.60 0.50 10.43
CA SER A 52 10.79 1.51 11.12
C SER A 52 9.54 0.90 11.76
N GLU A 53 9.17 1.40 12.94
CA GLU A 53 7.84 1.18 13.48
C GLU A 53 6.81 1.88 12.59
N LEU A 54 5.92 1.10 11.99
CA LEU A 54 4.80 1.61 11.21
C LEU A 54 3.52 1.60 12.07
N PRO A 55 2.52 2.42 11.72
CA PRO A 55 1.22 2.35 12.36
C PRO A 55 0.65 0.91 12.32
N PRO A 56 -0.15 0.50 13.31
CA PRO A 56 -0.58 -0.90 13.46
C PRO A 56 -1.42 -1.44 12.29
N ASN A 57 -2.05 -0.56 11.52
CA ASN A 57 -2.83 -0.90 10.32
C ASN A 57 -2.01 -0.78 9.02
N VAL A 58 -0.68 -0.64 9.10
CA VAL A 58 0.21 -0.61 7.94
C VAL A 58 1.04 -1.88 7.92
N THR A 59 0.94 -2.67 6.84
CA THR A 59 1.69 -3.91 6.67
C THR A 59 2.58 -3.83 5.44
N GLN A 60 3.87 -4.14 5.61
CA GLN A 60 4.78 -4.29 4.49
C GLN A 60 4.53 -5.62 3.78
N VAL A 61 4.41 -5.56 2.45
CA VAL A 61 4.26 -6.74 1.59
C VAL A 61 5.27 -6.68 0.45
N PRO A 62 5.70 -7.83 -0.09
CA PRO A 62 6.55 -7.84 -1.29
C PRO A 62 5.83 -7.19 -2.48
N GLY A 63 6.61 -6.88 -3.52
CA GLY A 63 6.09 -6.31 -4.75
C GLY A 63 4.89 -7.06 -5.33
N LEU A 64 4.05 -6.32 -6.03
CA LEU A 64 2.88 -6.83 -6.72
C LEU A 64 3.29 -7.75 -7.88
N GLY A 65 2.73 -8.96 -7.93
CA GLY A 65 2.97 -9.93 -8.99
C GLY A 65 1.88 -9.91 -10.06
N LYS A 66 0.65 -10.32 -9.69
CA LYS A 66 -0.47 -10.45 -10.64
C LYS A 66 -1.79 -9.97 -10.04
N ALA A 67 -2.56 -9.25 -10.84
CA ALA A 67 -3.98 -8.99 -10.54
C ALA A 67 -4.81 -10.24 -10.87
N THR A 68 -5.78 -10.53 -10.02
CA THR A 68 -6.75 -11.62 -10.18
C THR A 68 -8.16 -11.08 -9.99
N ARG A 69 -9.17 -11.91 -10.30
CA ARG A 69 -10.56 -11.56 -10.05
C ARG A 69 -10.84 -11.33 -8.56
N ASP A 70 -10.11 -12.04 -7.70
CA ASP A 70 -10.34 -12.09 -6.26
C ASP A 70 -9.25 -11.32 -5.50
N GLY A 71 -8.52 -10.38 -6.11
CA GLY A 71 -7.48 -9.57 -5.45
C GLY A 71 -6.12 -9.57 -6.16
N PHE A 72 -5.06 -9.28 -5.43
CA PHE A 72 -3.71 -9.17 -5.99
C PHE A 72 -2.73 -10.16 -5.35
N ASN A 73 -2.07 -10.97 -6.17
CA ASN A 73 -0.98 -11.81 -5.73
C ASN A 73 0.29 -10.97 -5.58
N VAL A 74 0.84 -10.93 -4.37
CA VAL A 74 2.18 -10.39 -4.11
C VAL A 74 3.23 -11.46 -4.36
N ASN A 75 4.49 -11.07 -4.49
CA ASN A 75 5.57 -11.96 -4.94
C ASN A 75 5.90 -13.12 -3.98
N ASP A 76 5.39 -13.11 -2.75
CA ASP A 76 5.49 -14.25 -1.82
C ASP A 76 4.33 -15.27 -1.95
N GLY A 77 3.44 -15.08 -2.93
CA GLY A 77 2.31 -15.97 -3.19
C GLY A 77 1.06 -15.68 -2.37
N ARG A 78 1.07 -14.70 -1.46
CA ARG A 78 -0.14 -14.28 -0.75
C ARG A 78 -1.08 -13.52 -1.68
N LEU A 79 -2.38 -13.75 -1.49
CA LEU A 79 -3.46 -12.97 -2.11
C LEU A 79 -3.86 -11.82 -1.16
N VAL A 80 -3.77 -10.59 -1.64
CA VAL A 80 -4.14 -9.38 -0.88
C VAL A 80 -5.37 -8.75 -1.52
N LEU A 81 -6.40 -8.56 -0.71
CA LEU A 81 -7.65 -7.90 -1.09
C LEU A 81 -7.58 -6.42 -0.75
N VAL A 82 -7.72 -5.57 -1.76
CA VAL A 82 -7.74 -4.11 -1.60
C VAL A 82 -8.85 -3.50 -2.44
N ASP A 83 -9.38 -2.39 -1.96
CA ASP A 83 -10.43 -1.63 -2.63
C ASP A 83 -9.83 -0.53 -3.52
N SER A 84 -8.54 -0.21 -3.33
CA SER A 84 -7.82 0.81 -4.10
C SER A 84 -6.31 0.55 -4.18
N ILE A 85 -5.71 0.97 -5.29
CA ILE A 85 -4.24 0.94 -5.50
C ILE A 85 -3.73 2.35 -5.80
N LEU A 86 -2.70 2.76 -5.07
CA LEU A 86 -1.88 3.94 -5.35
C LEU A 86 -0.51 3.52 -5.87
N PHE A 87 -0.16 4.02 -7.06
CA PHE A 87 1.15 3.83 -7.67
C PHE A 87 2.08 4.96 -7.22
N CYS A 88 3.08 4.64 -6.40
CA CYS A 88 4.11 5.54 -5.89
C CYS A 88 5.48 5.12 -6.44
N THR A 89 5.55 5.04 -7.77
CA THR A 89 6.68 4.48 -8.53
C THR A 89 7.58 5.55 -9.12
#